data_AF-A0A3D5UWW8-F1
#
_entry.id   AF-A0A3D5UWW8-F1
#
_cell.length_a   1.000
_cell.length_b   1.000
_cell.length_c   1.000
_cell.angle_alpha   90.00
_cell.angle_beta   90.00
_cell.angle_gamma   90.00
#
_symmetry.space_group_name_H-M   'P 1'
#
loop_
_entity.id
_entity.type
_entity.pdbx_description
1 polymer ?
#
loop_
_entity_poly.entity_id
_entity_poly.type
_entity_poly.pdbx_seq_one_letter_code
_entity_poly.pdbx_strand_id
1 'polypeptide(L)' 'GGAVTLSIETKVSDDAIRLIGFETDNERDWFRLLLGVQGVGTRVALGVLGTLAPDDLARAIALDDKKAIS' A
#
# COMPACT_ATOMS: atom_id res chain seq x y z
N GLY A 1 3.70 -14.50 -23.16
CA GLY A 1 3.66 -14.12 -21.74
C GLY A 1 4.97 -14.50 -21.11
N GLY A 2 5.58 -13.62 -20.32
CA GLY A 2 6.80 -13.90 -19.55
C GLY A 2 6.47 -14.24 -18.10
N ALA A 3 7.42 -14.84 -17.39
CA ALA A 3 7.30 -15.05 -15.95
C ALA A 3 7.36 -13.68 -15.23
N VAL A 4 6.49 -13.50 -14.24
CA VAL A 4 6.48 -12.34 -13.34
C VAL A 4 6.40 -12.82 -11.90
N THR A 5 6.95 -12.01 -10.98
CA THR A 5 6.91 -12.26 -9.54
C THR A 5 6.25 -11.07 -8.88
N LEU A 6 5.38 -11.31 -7.89
CA LEU A 6 4.70 -10.27 -7.12
C LEU A 6 4.91 -10.50 -5.64
N SER A 7 5.02 -9.41 -4.90
CA SER A 7 4.97 -9.40 -3.44
C SER A 7 3.52 -9.43 -3.00
N ILE A 8 3.13 -10.41 -2.18
CA ILE A 8 1.71 -10.63 -1.83
C ILE A 8 1.43 -10.30 -0.37
N GLU A 9 0.38 -9.50 -0.14
CA GLU A 9 -0.30 -9.40 1.15
C GLU A 9 -1.60 -10.20 1.11
N THR A 10 -1.77 -11.09 2.08
CA THR A 10 -2.93 -12.01 2.14
C THR A 10 -3.93 -11.53 3.19
N LYS A 11 -5.15 -11.23 2.76
CA LYS A 11 -6.28 -10.89 3.62
C LYS A 11 -7.22 -12.08 3.74
N VAL A 12 -7.32 -12.64 4.94
CA VAL A 12 -8.22 -13.76 5.25
C VAL A 12 -9.47 -13.23 5.96
N SER A 13 -10.63 -13.71 5.55
CA SER A 13 -11.93 -13.48 6.18
C SER A 13 -12.76 -14.75 6.05
N ASP A 14 -13.85 -14.85 6.83
CA ASP A 14 -14.72 -16.04 6.83
C ASP A 14 -15.35 -16.32 5.45
N ASP A 15 -15.59 -15.27 4.66
CA ASP A 15 -16.21 -15.40 3.33
C ASP A 15 -15.21 -15.66 2.19
N ALA A 16 -13.96 -15.18 2.35
CA ALA A 16 -12.98 -15.21 1.26
C ALA A 16 -11.53 -14.99 1.72
N ILE A 17 -10.61 -15.52 0.91
CA ILE A 17 -9.19 -15.14 0.90
C ILE A 17 -8.96 -14.18 -0.26
N ARG A 18 -8.37 -13.02 0.02
CA ARG A 18 -7.98 -12.02 -0.98
C ARG A 18 -6.47 -11.84 -0.99
N LEU A 19 -5.88 -11.87 -2.18
CA LEU A 19 -4.47 -11.58 -2.40
C LEU A 19 -4.35 -10.17 -2.99
N ILE A 20 -3.57 -9.32 -2.33
CA ILE A 20 -3.20 -8.00 -2.84
C ILE A 20 -1.75 -8.10 -3.29
N GLY A 21 -1.52 -7.89 -4.59
CA GLY A 21 -0.21 -8.00 -5.21
C GLY A 21 0.46 -6.65 -5.44
N PHE A 22 1.77 -6.62 -5.23
CA PHE A 22 2.64 -5.46 -5.40
C PHE A 22 3.84 -5.86 -6.26
N GLU A 23 4.42 -4.90 -6.99
CA GLU A 23 5.60 -5.17 -7.80
C GLU A 23 6.83 -5.41 -6.91
N THR A 24 6.89 -4.72 -5.77
CA THR A 24 8.02 -4.78 -4.84
C THR A 24 7.60 -5.10 -3.41
N ASP A 25 8.53 -5.65 -2.63
CA ASP A 25 8.32 -5.85 -1.18
C ASP A 25 8.11 -4.51 -0.46
N ASN A 26 8.78 -3.44 -0.92
CA ASN A 26 8.68 -2.10 -0.33
C ASN A 26 7.24 -1.57 -0.41
N GLU A 27 6.59 -1.66 -1.57
CA GLU A 27 5.19 -1.25 -1.73
C GLU A 27 4.24 -2.05 -0.82
N ARG A 28 4.45 -3.38 -0.71
CA ARG A 28 3.67 -4.23 0.19
C ARG A 28 3.85 -3.81 1.65
N ASP A 29 5.07 -3.51 2.06
CA ASP A 29 5.38 -3.16 3.44
C ASP A 29 4.83 -1.77 3.79
N TRP A 30 4.86 -0.82 2.85
CA TRP A 30 4.14 0.45 2.99
C TRP A 30 2.63 0.26 3.09
N PHE A 31 2.05 -0.62 2.27
CA PHE A 31 0.63 -0.95 2.37
C PHE A 31 0.28 -1.48 3.77
N ARG A 32 1.09 -2.38 4.33
CA ARG A 32 0.92 -2.89 5.71
C ARG A 32 1.05 -1.79 6.75
N LEU A 33 2.00 -0.88 6.60
CA LEU A 33 2.20 0.26 7.49
C LEU A 33 0.98 1.17 7.49
N LEU A 34 0.46 1.51 6.29
CA LEU A 34 -0.74 2.33 6.14
C LEU A 34 -1.96 1.70 6.81
N LEU A 35 -2.14 0.38 6.71
CA LEU A 35 -3.22 -0.32 7.40
C LEU A 35 -3.16 -0.24 8.93
N GLY A 36 -2.01 0.08 9.51
CA GLY A 36 -1.85 0.32 10.95
C GLY A 36 -2.41 1.67 11.40
N VAL A 37 -2.70 2.59 10.47
CA VAL A 37 -3.25 3.92 10.77
C VAL A 37 -4.76 3.83 10.98
N GLN A 38 -5.24 4.43 12.08
CA GLN A 38 -6.66 4.44 12.39
C GLN A 38 -7.48 5.07 11.24
N GLY A 39 -8.48 4.34 10.76
CA GLY A 39 -9.35 4.78 9.66
C GLY A 39 -8.82 4.46 8.25
N VAL A 40 -7.62 3.89 8.12
CA VAL A 40 -7.05 3.52 6.81
C VAL A 40 -7.32 2.03 6.52
N GLY A 41 -8.30 1.77 5.66
CA GLY A 41 -8.60 0.43 5.14
C GLY A 41 -7.86 0.12 3.83
N THR A 42 -7.98 -1.12 3.35
CA THR A 42 -7.33 -1.60 2.10
C THR A 42 -7.52 -0.65 0.92
N ARG A 43 -8.74 -0.16 0.70
CA ARG A 43 -9.05 0.74 -0.43
C ARG A 43 -8.31 2.07 -0.32
N VAL A 44 -8.22 2.63 0.88
CA VAL A 44 -7.53 3.91 1.12
C VAL A 44 -6.03 3.72 0.96
N ALA A 45 -5.47 2.67 1.56
CA ALA A 45 -4.04 2.37 1.45
C ALA A 45 -3.60 2.16 -0.01
N LEU A 46 -4.39 1.43 -0.81
CA LEU A 46 -4.14 1.28 -2.25
C LEU A 46 -4.30 2.59 -3.02
N GLY A 47 -5.25 3.46 -2.64
CA GLY A 47 -5.40 4.78 -3.26
C GLY A 47 -4.18 5.68 -3.03
N VAL A 48 -3.66 5.67 -1.80
CA VAL A 48 -2.43 6.42 -1.45
C VAL A 48 -1.24 5.92 -2.27
N LEU A 49 -1.00 4.61 -2.30
CA LEU A 49 0.09 4.02 -3.08
C LEU A 49 -0.10 4.12 -4.60
N GLY A 50 -1.35 4.25 -5.06
CA GLY A 50 -1.65 4.55 -6.46
C GLY A 50 -1.40 6.02 -6.85
N THR A 51 -1.24 6.91 -5.87
CA THR A 51 -0.99 8.34 -6.09
C THR A 51 0.49 8.68 -5.90
N LEU A 52 1.12 8.11 -4.87
CA LEU A 52 2.52 8.34 -4.54
C LEU A 52 3.26 7.01 -4.43
N ALA A 53 4.43 6.94 -5.06
CA ALA A 53 5.37 5.85 -4.79
C ALA A 53 5.82 5.90 -3.31
N PRO A 54 6.22 4.76 -2.73
CA PRO A 54 6.76 4.67 -1.37
C PRO A 54 7.74 5.78 -0.96
N ASP A 55 8.71 6.09 -1.81
CA ASP A 55 9.75 7.07 -1.53
C ASP A 55 9.21 8.51 -1.51
N ASP A 56 8.25 8.82 -2.39
CA ASP A 56 7.60 10.12 -2.43
C ASP A 56 6.66 10.31 -1.24
N LEU A 57 5.98 9.24 -0.83
CA LEU A 57 5.16 9.23 0.39
C LEU A 57 6.03 9.47 1.63
N ALA A 58 7.18 8.79 1.74
CA ALA A 58 8.13 8.99 2.83
C ALA A 58 8.62 10.45 2.88
N ARG A 59 8.95 11.03 1.71
CA ARG A 59 9.35 12.43 1.59
C ARG A 59 8.23 13.39 1.97
N ALA A 60 7.01 13.17 1.50
CA ALA A 60 5.85 14.01 1.82
C ALA A 60 5.59 14.04 3.34
N ILE A 61 5.69 12.88 4.00
CA ILE A 61 5.58 12.78 5.47
C ILE A 61 6.72 13.55 6.15
N ALA A 62 7.97 13.37 5.70
CA ALA A 62 9.13 14.04 6.29
C ALA A 62 9.08 15.58 6.17
N LEU A 63 8.39 16.10 5.15
CA LEU A 63 8.22 17.53 4.88
C LEU A 63 6.92 18.12 5.45
N ASP A 64 6.08 17.31 6.13
CA ASP A 64 4.71 17.65 6.54
C ASP A 64 3.84 18.19 5.37
N ASP A 65 4.10 17.71 4.15
CA ASP A 65 3.37 18.13 2.94
C ASP A 65 2.03 17.40 2.82
N LYS A 66 1.05 17.88 3.58
CA LYS A 66 -0.29 17.29 3.64
C LYS A 66 -1.03 17.34 2.31
N LYS A 67 -0.72 18.32 1.44
CA LYS A 67 -1.39 18.46 0.14
C LYS A 67 -1.02 17.36 -0.83
N ALA A 68 0.15 16.77 -0.68
CA ALA A 68 0.57 15.64 -1.51
C ALA A 68 -0.23 14.35 -1.22
N ILE A 69 -0.85 14.25 -0.03
CA ILE A 69 -1.46 13.01 0.48
C ILE A 69 -3.01 13.09 0.48
N SER A 70 -3.60 14.28 0.49
CA SER A 70 -5.06 14.53 0.65
C SER A 70 -5.83 14.70 -0.66
#